data_AF-A0A2V5Y646-F1
#
_entry.id   AF-A0A2V5Y646-F1
#
_cell.length_a   1.000
_cell.length_b   1.000
_cell.length_c   1.000
_cell.angle_alpha   90.00
_cell.angle_beta   90.00
_cell.angle_gamma   90.00
#
_symmetry.space_group_name_H-M   'P 1'
#
loop_
_entity.id
_entity.type
_entity.pdbx_description
1 polymer ?
#
loop_
_entity_poly.entity_id
_entity_poly.type
_entity_poly.pdbx_seq_one_letter_code
_entity_poly.pdbx_strand_id
1 'polypeptide(L)'
;LADIFAIQSEIAKAIAEQLQAKLSPNEKKAIEQPPTTDLAAFDLYTRAKSLVLKATFSVTHDPDVRKAIELLDEAVKRDPSFFDAYCQLAYAHEYLYGQAGSDHTPARLALAEAAVQAATRLRPDAAETH
;
A
#
# COMPACT_ATOMS: atom_id res chain seq x y z
N LEU A 1 -4.27 -3.65 -20.02
CA LEU A 1 -4.41 -3.98 -18.59
C LEU A 1 -3.27 -4.86 -18.12
N ALA A 2 -3.16 -6.10 -18.61
CA ALA A 2 -2.04 -7.00 -18.33
C ALA A 2 -0.67 -6.42 -18.72
N ASP A 3 -0.63 -5.55 -19.73
CA ASP A 3 0.61 -5.04 -20.33
C ASP A 3 1.47 -4.22 -19.34
N ILE A 4 0.88 -3.30 -18.57
CA ILE A 4 1.67 -2.42 -17.68
C ILE A 4 2.29 -3.19 -16.50
N PHE A 5 1.55 -4.11 -15.88
CA PHE A 5 2.07 -4.92 -14.78
C PHE A 5 3.05 -5.98 -15.28
N ALA A 6 2.82 -6.55 -16.47
CA ALA A 6 3.79 -7.46 -17.09
C ALA A 6 5.13 -6.75 -17.35
N ILE A 7 5.10 -5.54 -17.93
CA ILE A 7 6.31 -4.73 -18.15
C ILE A 7 7.01 -4.41 -16.81
N GLN A 8 6.26 -4.05 -15.77
CA GLN A 8 6.84 -3.81 -14.43
C GLN A 8 7.53 -5.06 -13.87
N SER A 9 6.89 -6.22 -13.95
CA SER A 9 7.47 -7.49 -13.49
C SER A 9 8.71 -7.88 -14.29
N GLU A 10 8.70 -7.68 -15.61
CA GLU A 10 9.87 -7.91 -16.47
C GLU A 10 11.05 -7.03 -16.09
N ILE A 11 10.81 -5.73 -15.86
CA ILE A 11 11.85 -4.79 -15.41
C ILE A 11 12.39 -5.21 -14.03
N ALA A 12 11.51 -5.54 -13.08
CA ALA A 12 11.91 -5.95 -11.74
C ALA A 12 12.77 -7.23 -11.77
N LYS A 13 12.40 -8.21 -12.60
CA LYS A 13 13.20 -9.43 -12.82
C LYS A 13 14.57 -9.11 -13.41
N ALA A 14 14.62 -8.29 -14.46
CA ALA A 14 15.88 -7.91 -15.10
C ALA A 14 16.84 -7.22 -14.13
N ILE A 15 16.33 -6.32 -13.27
CA ILE A 15 17.12 -5.66 -12.23
C ILE A 15 17.63 -6.69 -11.21
N ALA A 16 16.77 -7.59 -10.73
CA ALA A 16 17.17 -8.61 -9.76
C ALA A 16 18.26 -9.57 -10.31
N GLU A 17 18.13 -9.95 -11.58
CA GLU A 17 19.13 -10.76 -12.30
C GLU A 17 20.46 -10.02 -12.43
N GLN A 18 20.42 -8.74 -12.82
CA GLN A 18 21.62 -7.91 -12.96
C GLN A 18 22.34 -7.68 -11.63
N LEU A 19 21.59 -7.55 -10.53
CA LEU A 19 22.14 -7.46 -9.18
C LEU A 19 22.57 -8.80 -8.59
N GLN A 20 22.36 -9.91 -9.31
CA GLN A 20 22.60 -11.28 -8.83
C GLN A 20 21.92 -11.58 -7.48
N ALA A 21 20.74 -11.00 -7.27
CA ALA A 21 20.00 -11.16 -6.02
C ALA A 21 19.54 -12.61 -5.83
N LYS A 22 19.75 -13.16 -4.62
CA LYS A 22 19.23 -14.48 -4.24
C LYS A 22 17.79 -14.35 -3.75
N LEU A 23 16.85 -14.29 -4.68
CA LEU A 23 15.42 -14.28 -4.37
C LEU A 23 14.91 -15.68 -4.04
N SER A 24 14.19 -15.80 -2.93
CA SER A 24 13.40 -16.96 -2.55
C SER A 24 12.26 -17.21 -3.54
N PRO A 25 11.67 -18.42 -3.56
CA PRO A 25 10.50 -18.71 -4.40
C PRO A 25 9.32 -17.78 -4.13
N ASN A 26 9.12 -17.37 -2.88
CA ASN A 26 8.02 -16.48 -2.48
C ASN A 26 8.23 -15.06 -3.01
N GLU A 27 9.45 -14.52 -2.93
CA GLU A 27 9.78 -13.20 -3.48
C GLU A 27 9.64 -13.17 -5.01
N LYS A 28 10.07 -14.22 -5.70
CA LYS A 28 9.86 -14.34 -7.16
C LYS A 28 8.38 -14.33 -7.52
N LYS A 29 7.57 -15.08 -6.76
CA LYS A 29 6.11 -15.12 -6.96
C LYS A 29 5.46 -13.77 -6.67
N ALA A 30 5.93 -13.04 -5.66
CA ALA A 30 5.44 -11.70 -5.35
C ALA A 30 5.74 -10.70 -6.48
N ILE A 31 6.93 -10.76 -7.10
CA ILE A 31 7.30 -9.91 -8.25
C ILE A 31 6.40 -10.15 -9.47
N GLU A 32 5.97 -11.39 -9.68
CA GLU A 32 5.12 -11.78 -10.81
C GLU A 32 3.64 -11.47 -10.57
N GLN A 33 3.22 -11.29 -9.33
CA GLN A 33 1.83 -11.03 -9.00
C GLN A 33 1.50 -9.55 -9.16
N PRO A 34 0.55 -9.20 -10.05
CA PRO A 34 0.06 -7.84 -10.13
C PRO A 34 -0.50 -7.40 -8.77
N PRO A 35 -0.25 -6.15 -8.35
CA PRO A 35 -0.76 -5.63 -7.08
C PRO A 35 -2.29 -5.52 -7.06
N THR A 36 -2.91 -5.35 -8.23
CA THR A 36 -4.36 -5.30 -8.44
C THR A 36 -4.68 -5.68 -9.89
N THR A 37 -5.94 -6.08 -10.15
CA THR A 37 -6.48 -6.23 -11.51
C THR A 37 -7.21 -4.98 -12.01
N ASP A 38 -7.37 -3.92 -11.21
CA ASP A 38 -8.05 -2.68 -11.58
C ASP A 38 -7.05 -1.51 -11.69
N LEU A 39 -6.88 -0.96 -12.89
CA LEU A 39 -5.97 0.20 -13.11
C LEU A 39 -6.46 1.48 -12.45
N ALA A 40 -7.77 1.68 -12.33
CA ALA A 40 -8.29 2.84 -11.62
C ALA A 40 -7.99 2.71 -10.12
N ALA A 41 -8.08 1.51 -9.55
CA ALA A 41 -7.63 1.26 -8.18
C ALA A 41 -6.12 1.51 -8.04
N PHE A 42 -5.32 1.06 -9.00
CA PHE A 42 -3.86 1.28 -9.00
C PHE A 42 -3.46 2.75 -9.11
N ASP A 43 -4.15 3.54 -9.94
CA ASP A 43 -3.93 5.00 -10.06
C ASP A 43 -4.22 5.70 -8.73
N LEU A 44 -5.38 5.40 -8.12
CA LEU A 44 -5.77 5.94 -6.83
C LEU A 44 -4.73 5.63 -5.75
N TYR A 45 -4.28 4.37 -5.68
CA TYR A 45 -3.22 3.93 -4.78
C TYR A 45 -1.89 4.66 -5.02
N THR A 46 -1.46 4.80 -6.27
CA THR A 46 -0.19 5.45 -6.62
C THR A 46 -0.20 6.95 -6.27
N ARG A 47 -1.34 7.62 -6.48
CA ARG A 47 -1.55 9.01 -6.09
C ARG A 47 -1.56 9.17 -4.57
N ALA A 48 -2.21 8.26 -3.85
CA ALA A 48 -2.19 8.24 -2.39
C ALA A 48 -0.78 8.07 -1.83
N LYS A 49 0.03 7.16 -2.39
CA LYS A 49 1.43 6.97 -1.99
C LYS A 49 2.27 8.21 -2.18
N SER A 50 2.08 8.93 -3.28
CA SER A 50 2.76 10.21 -3.51
C SER A 50 2.43 11.25 -2.44
N LEU A 51 1.17 11.32 -2.00
CA LEU A 51 0.74 12.22 -0.92
C LEU A 51 1.32 11.83 0.43
N VAL A 52 1.32 10.54 0.77
CA VAL A 52 1.92 10.03 2.01
C VAL A 52 3.43 10.31 2.03
N LEU A 53 4.15 10.01 0.94
CA LEU A 53 5.58 10.28 0.82
C LEU A 53 5.90 11.77 1.00
N LYS A 54 5.08 12.64 0.39
CA LYS A 54 5.22 14.09 0.54
C LYS A 54 5.03 14.53 2.00
N ALA A 55 4.10 13.93 2.72
CA ALA A 55 3.87 14.20 4.13
C ALA A 55 5.04 13.75 5.02
N THR A 56 5.74 12.67 4.67
CA THR A 56 6.93 12.19 5.42
C THR A 56 8.07 13.21 5.45
N PHE A 57 8.22 14.04 4.41
CA PHE A 57 9.31 15.02 4.30
C PHE A 57 8.92 16.45 4.70
N SER A 58 7.77 16.65 5.33
CA SER A 58 7.29 17.97 5.69
C SER A 58 6.51 17.99 7.00
N VAL A 59 6.81 18.97 7.85
CA VAL A 59 6.34 19.04 9.26
C VAL A 59 4.82 19.33 9.39
N THR A 60 4.10 19.61 8.30
CA THR A 60 2.70 20.07 8.34
C THR A 60 1.85 19.60 7.15
N HIS A 61 1.50 18.30 7.06
CA HIS A 61 0.69 17.80 5.92
C HIS A 61 -0.38 16.75 6.27
N ASP A 62 -1.05 16.88 7.42
CA ASP A 62 -2.28 16.12 7.72
C ASP A 62 -3.33 16.17 6.59
N PRO A 63 -3.55 17.31 5.88
CA PRO A 63 -4.49 17.34 4.77
C PRO A 63 -4.10 16.38 3.63
N ASP A 64 -2.82 16.22 3.33
CA ASP A 64 -2.36 15.31 2.28
C ASP A 64 -2.56 13.85 2.72
N VAL A 65 -2.30 13.52 3.99
CA VAL A 65 -2.53 12.17 4.53
C VAL A 65 -4.03 11.85 4.57
N ARG A 66 -4.87 12.81 4.97
CA ARG A 66 -6.34 12.66 4.91
C ARG A 66 -6.83 12.46 3.48
N LYS A 67 -6.26 13.21 2.52
CA LYS A 67 -6.58 13.00 1.11
C LYS A 67 -6.10 11.64 0.59
N ALA A 68 -4.95 11.17 1.05
CA ALA A 68 -4.47 9.83 0.73
C ALA A 68 -5.43 8.74 1.24
N ILE A 69 -5.96 8.88 2.47
CA ILE A 69 -6.98 7.98 3.01
C ILE A 69 -8.21 7.94 2.11
N GLU A 70 -8.75 9.08 1.69
CA GLU A 70 -9.91 9.12 0.78
C GLU A 70 -9.67 8.35 -0.52
N LEU A 71 -8.50 8.54 -1.13
CA LEU A 71 -8.13 7.86 -2.38
C LEU A 71 -7.96 6.35 -2.16
N LEU A 72 -7.38 5.94 -1.03
CA LEU A 72 -7.20 4.53 -0.72
C LEU A 72 -8.52 3.84 -0.39
N ASP A 73 -9.43 4.52 0.30
CA ASP A 73 -10.80 4.04 0.53
C ASP A 73 -11.53 3.79 -0.79
N GLU A 74 -11.36 4.67 -1.78
CA GLU A 74 -11.88 4.45 -3.13
C GLU A 74 -11.17 3.27 -3.82
N ALA A 75 -9.85 3.13 -3.67
CA ALA A 75 -9.09 2.04 -4.25
C ALA A 75 -9.57 0.66 -3.74
N VAL A 76 -9.74 0.50 -2.41
CA VAL A 76 -10.19 -0.76 -1.81
C VAL A 76 -11.67 -1.04 -2.04
N LYS A 77 -12.50 -0.02 -2.26
CA LYS A 77 -13.88 -0.21 -2.72
C LYS A 77 -13.94 -0.78 -4.13
N ARG A 78 -13.00 -0.39 -5.00
CA ARG A 78 -12.91 -0.90 -6.38
C ARG A 78 -12.31 -2.30 -6.42
N ASP A 79 -11.23 -2.50 -5.67
CA ASP A 79 -10.60 -3.81 -5.52
C ASP A 79 -10.46 -4.18 -4.03
N PRO A 80 -11.45 -4.91 -3.49
CA PRO A 80 -11.41 -5.39 -2.11
C PRO A 80 -10.29 -6.39 -1.83
N SER A 81 -9.58 -6.88 -2.86
CA SER A 81 -8.43 -7.77 -2.74
C SER A 81 -7.08 -7.05 -2.83
N PHE A 82 -7.08 -5.72 -2.94
CA PHE A 82 -5.88 -4.92 -3.10
C PHE A 82 -5.09 -4.78 -1.79
N PHE A 83 -4.30 -5.81 -1.50
CA PHE A 83 -3.48 -5.94 -0.28
C PHE A 83 -2.65 -4.68 0.02
N ASP A 84 -1.88 -4.18 -0.96
CA ASP A 84 -0.99 -3.04 -0.72
C ASP A 84 -1.75 -1.76 -0.34
N ALA A 85 -2.98 -1.57 -0.86
CA ALA A 85 -3.80 -0.42 -0.52
C ALA A 85 -4.28 -0.47 0.95
N TYR A 86 -4.59 -1.65 1.47
CA TYR A 86 -4.89 -1.83 2.90
C TYR A 86 -3.67 -1.58 3.79
N CYS A 87 -2.48 -2.06 3.41
CA CYS A 87 -1.24 -1.75 4.12
C CYS A 87 -1.00 -0.22 4.17
N GLN A 88 -1.22 0.47 3.06
CA GLN A 88 -1.05 1.91 2.99
C GLN A 88 -2.11 2.67 3.80
N LEU A 89 -3.35 2.17 3.88
CA LEU A 89 -4.42 2.70 4.75
C LEU A 89 -4.06 2.58 6.22
N ALA A 90 -3.58 1.40 6.63
CA ALA A 90 -3.12 1.15 8.00
C ALA A 90 -2.04 2.16 8.40
N TYR A 91 -1.03 2.34 7.54
CA TYR A 91 0.03 3.32 7.76
C TYR A 91 -0.52 4.75 7.86
N ALA A 92 -1.40 5.17 6.94
CA ALA A 92 -1.92 6.54 6.94
C ALA A 92 -2.78 6.85 8.19
N HIS A 93 -3.54 5.86 8.68
CA HIS A 93 -4.28 6.00 9.93
C HIS A 93 -3.38 6.03 11.16
N GLU A 94 -2.37 5.15 11.21
CA GLU A 94 -1.36 5.13 12.27
C GLU A 94 -0.60 6.46 12.33
N TYR A 95 -0.20 7.01 11.18
CA TYR A 95 0.49 8.28 11.11
C TYR A 95 -0.31 9.40 11.80
N LEU A 96 -1.61 9.53 11.50
CA LEU A 96 -2.46 10.55 12.12
C LEU A 96 -2.69 10.30 13.62
N TYR A 97 -2.75 9.03 14.03
CA TYR A 97 -2.96 8.65 15.43
C TYR A 97 -1.71 8.83 16.28
N GLY A 98 -0.58 8.28 15.86
CA GLY A 98 0.66 8.14 16.63
C GLY A 98 1.72 9.16 16.24
N GLN A 99 2.23 9.08 15.01
CA GLN A 99 3.38 9.88 14.58
C GLN A 99 3.11 11.39 14.58
N ALA A 100 2.03 11.83 13.92
CA ALA A 100 1.60 13.22 13.92
C ALA A 100 0.82 13.58 15.19
N GLY A 101 0.10 12.61 15.77
CA GLY A 101 -0.71 12.79 16.98
C GLY A 101 -1.92 13.72 16.82
N SER A 102 -2.24 14.12 15.58
CA SER A 102 -3.29 15.10 15.28
C SER A 102 -4.70 14.52 15.31
N ASP A 103 -4.85 13.20 15.28
CA ASP A 103 -6.11 12.47 15.41
C ASP A 103 -5.93 11.26 16.33
N HIS A 104 -5.49 11.52 17.57
CA HIS A 104 -5.27 10.50 18.60
C HIS A 104 -6.58 10.00 19.23
N THR A 105 -7.51 9.52 18.40
CA THR A 105 -8.83 9.04 18.84
C THR A 105 -8.92 7.52 18.76
N PRO A 106 -9.72 6.87 19.65
CA PRO A 106 -9.96 5.43 19.55
C PRO A 106 -10.57 5.01 18.21
N ALA A 107 -11.38 5.89 17.60
CA ALA A 107 -11.95 5.65 16.28
C ALA A 107 -10.88 5.59 15.18
N ARG A 108 -9.86 6.46 15.22
CA ARG A 108 -8.75 6.43 14.27
C ARG A 108 -7.92 5.15 14.43
N LEU A 109 -7.64 4.75 15.66
CA LEU A 109 -6.93 3.50 15.94
C LEU A 109 -7.69 2.28 15.41
N ALA A 110 -9.01 2.21 15.64
CA ALA A 110 -9.84 1.12 15.15
C ALA A 110 -9.84 1.02 13.60
N LEU A 111 -9.76 2.15 12.89
CA LEU A 111 -9.62 2.15 11.43
C LEU A 111 -8.26 1.61 10.97
N ALA A 112 -7.17 1.93 11.66
CA ALA A 112 -5.86 1.36 11.39
C ALA A 112 -5.88 -0.17 11.58
N GLU A 113 -6.44 -0.64 12.71
CA GLU A 113 -6.56 -2.06 13.02
C GLU A 113 -7.43 -2.80 11.99
N ALA A 114 -8.54 -2.21 11.55
CA ALA A 114 -9.40 -2.80 10.53
C ALA A 114 -8.66 -2.97 9.19
N ALA A 115 -7.84 -1.99 8.80
CA ALA A 115 -7.02 -2.08 7.60
C ALA A 115 -5.94 -3.17 7.70
N VAL A 116 -5.27 -3.29 8.84
CA VAL A 116 -4.32 -4.39 9.11
C VAL A 116 -5.03 -5.74 9.02
N GLN A 117 -6.18 -5.90 9.68
CA GLN A 117 -6.94 -7.15 9.63
C GLN A 117 -7.38 -7.52 8.21
N ALA A 118 -7.75 -6.54 7.38
CA ALA A 118 -8.07 -6.77 5.98
C ALA A 118 -6.83 -7.26 5.20
N ALA A 119 -5.69 -6.59 5.36
CA ALA A 119 -4.42 -7.00 4.74
C ALA A 119 -4.02 -8.43 5.16
N THR A 120 -4.04 -8.74 6.46
CA THR A 120 -3.72 -10.08 6.98
C THR A 120 -4.65 -11.16 6.43
N ARG A 121 -5.95 -10.88 6.27
CA ARG A 121 -6.89 -11.85 5.65
C ARG A 121 -6.55 -12.14 4.19
N LEU A 122 -6.03 -11.15 3.46
CA LEU A 122 -5.68 -11.29 2.05
C LEU A 122 -4.34 -12.03 1.88
N ARG A 123 -3.36 -11.76 2.74
CA ARG A 123 -2.05 -12.43 2.72
C ARG A 123 -1.58 -12.72 4.16
N PRO A 124 -1.99 -13.87 4.74
CA PRO A 124 -1.62 -14.24 6.11
C PRO A 124 -0.12 -14.46 6.31
N ASP A 125 0.61 -14.77 5.24
CA ASP A 125 2.04 -15.10 5.27
C ASP A 125 2.94 -13.92 4.82
N ALA A 126 2.37 -12.74 4.59
CA ALA A 126 3.13 -11.56 4.16
C ALA A 126 3.89 -10.95 5.35
N ALA A 127 5.18 -10.68 5.17
CA ALA A 127 6.03 -10.12 6.21
C ALA A 127 5.55 -8.75 6.69
N GLU A 128 4.85 -8.01 5.82
CA GLU A 128 4.26 -6.69 6.08
C GLU A 128 3.02 -6.74 7.00
N THR A 129 2.59 -7.94 7.43
CA THR A 129 1.43 -8.13 8.33
C THR A 129 1.79 -8.50 9.77
N HIS A 130 3.09 -8.55 10.10
CA HIS A 130 3.64 -8.86 11.43
C HIS A 130 4.50 -7.72 11.96
#